data_AF-A0A8T6UYQ3-F1
#
_entry.id   AF-A0A8T6UYQ3-F1
#
_cell.length_a   1.000
_cell.length_b   1.000
_cell.length_c   1.000
_cell.angle_alpha   90.00
_cell.angle_beta   90.00
_cell.angle_gamma   90.00
#
_symmetry.space_group_name_H-M   'P 1'
#
loop_
_entity.id
_entity.type
_entity.pdbx_description
1 polymer ?
#
loop_
_entity_poly.entity_id
_entity_poly.type
_entity_poly.pdbx_seq_one_letter_code
_entity_poly.pdbx_strand_id
1 'polypeptide(L)'
;MDQIDQTILRIMRDGIPLLEEPFMEVAGKVEISQGKVEISQGEVMTRLRELIRSGVVRRFGASINHEKIGITANALVAWKVPRSLVEEIGRILSNHKEVTHCYERDTIPEKWEYNLFAVVHGYDRESVKRFIKRLSKSIGLNEYLILFSVTRFKRLSITPHERNHSEES
;
A
#
# COMPACT_ATOMS: atom_id res chain seq x y z
N MET A 1 24.15 -0.18 -4.16
CA MET A 1 23.41 1.07 -4.36
C MET A 1 24.31 2.21 -3.92
N ASP A 2 24.78 3.02 -4.87
CA ASP A 2 25.66 4.16 -4.62
C ASP A 2 24.86 5.47 -4.46
N GLN A 3 25.55 6.62 -4.37
CA GLN A 3 24.89 7.93 -4.24
C GLN A 3 24.10 8.33 -5.49
N ILE A 4 24.52 7.92 -6.68
CA ILE A 4 23.81 8.22 -7.93
C ILE A 4 22.48 7.48 -7.95
N ASP A 5 22.48 6.19 -7.60
CA ASP A 5 21.27 5.39 -7.49
C ASP A 5 20.28 5.99 -6.49
N GLN A 6 20.77 6.45 -5.33
CA GLN A 6 19.96 7.10 -4.30
C GLN A 6 19.31 8.40 -4.81
N THR A 7 20.09 9.22 -5.53
CA THR A 7 19.58 10.46 -6.13
C THR A 7 18.54 10.18 -7.22
N ILE A 8 18.78 9.19 -8.10
CA ILE A 8 17.81 8.76 -9.12
C ILE A 8 16.49 8.33 -8.45
N LEU A 9 16.57 7.49 -7.41
CA LEU A 9 15.39 7.03 -6.67
C LEU A 9 14.66 8.18 -5.97
N ARG A 10 15.38 9.18 -5.47
CA ARG A 10 14.80 10.38 -4.85
C ARG A 10 14.07 11.24 -5.87
N ILE A 11 14.67 11.49 -7.04
CA ILE A 11 14.06 12.29 -8.11
C ILE A 11 12.79 11.60 -8.63
N MET A 12 12.83 10.28 -8.80
CA MET A 12 11.74 9.50 -9.38
C MET A 12 10.69 9.03 -8.36
N ARG A 13 10.80 9.45 -7.09
CA ARG A 13 9.96 9.00 -5.97
C ARG A 13 8.48 9.28 -6.22
N ASP A 14 8.17 10.48 -6.71
CA ASP A 14 6.80 10.94 -6.96
C ASP A 14 6.31 10.61 -8.37
N GLY A 15 7.13 9.94 -9.17
CA GLY A 15 6.83 9.52 -10.53
C GLY A 15 7.91 9.92 -11.53
N ILE A 16 7.67 9.53 -12.77
CA ILE A 16 8.50 9.90 -13.92
C ILE A 16 8.01 11.26 -14.44
N PRO A 17 8.90 12.21 -14.79
CA PRO A 17 8.51 13.43 -15.49
C PRO A 17 7.68 13.11 -16.74
N LEU A 18 6.56 13.81 -16.94
CA LEU A 18 5.69 13.59 -18.11
C LEU A 18 6.16 14.48 -19.29
N LEU A 19 7.38 14.19 -19.76
CA LEU A 19 8.04 14.88 -20.87
C LEU A 19 8.40 13.89 -21.98
N GLU A 20 8.83 14.40 -23.13
CA GLU A 20 9.27 13.58 -24.27
C GLU A 20 10.51 12.73 -23.91
N GLU A 21 11.47 13.33 -23.20
CA GLU A 21 12.71 12.67 -22.77
C GLU A 21 12.84 12.63 -21.24
N PRO A 22 12.05 11.80 -20.54
CA PRO A 22 11.96 11.84 -19.09
C PRO A 22 13.26 11.46 -18.38
N PHE A 23 14.04 10.54 -18.95
CA PHE A 23 15.31 10.11 -18.37
C PHE A 23 16.44 11.11 -18.62
N MET A 24 16.34 11.93 -19.66
CA MET A 24 17.25 13.07 -19.84
C MET A 24 17.00 14.11 -18.76
N GLU A 25 15.73 14.40 -18.45
CA GLU A 25 15.37 15.30 -17.36
C GLU A 25 15.85 14.79 -15.98
N VAL A 26 15.75 13.48 -15.73
CA VAL A 26 16.29 12.87 -14.51
C VAL A 26 17.81 13.01 -14.47
N ALA A 27 18.51 12.70 -15.57
CA ALA A 27 19.95 12.82 -15.67
C ALA A 27 20.43 14.26 -15.37
N GLY A 28 19.74 15.28 -15.89
CA GLY A 28 20.06 16.68 -15.67
C GLY A 28 19.91 17.17 -14.22
N LYS A 29 19.23 16.40 -13.37
CA LYS A 29 18.96 16.69 -11.94
C LYS A 29 19.83 15.88 -10.98
N VAL A 30 20.71 15.01 -11.47
CA VAL A 30 21.55 14.20 -10.58
C VAL A 30 22.66 15.05 -9.97
N GLU A 31 22.52 15.29 -8.68
CA GLU A 31 23.51 15.94 -7.83
C GLU A 31 23.82 15.04 -6.63
N ILE A 32 25.11 14.93 -6.31
CA ILE A 32 25.63 14.19 -5.16
C ILE A 32 26.43 15.14 -4.26
N SER A 33 26.97 14.65 -3.13
CA SER A 33 27.68 15.52 -2.17
C SER A 33 28.89 16.25 -2.76
N GLN A 34 29.47 15.70 -3.83
CA GLN A 34 30.63 16.26 -4.56
C GLN A 34 30.22 17.27 -5.65
N GLY A 35 28.93 17.52 -5.83
CA GLY A 35 28.38 18.44 -6.83
C GLY A 35 27.53 17.72 -7.89
N LYS A 36 27.33 18.42 -9.02
CA LYS A 36 26.57 17.90 -10.15
C LYS A 36 27.35 16.81 -10.87
N VAL A 37 26.70 15.70 -11.18
CA VAL A 37 27.30 14.60 -11.94
C VAL A 37 26.68 14.58 -13.32
N GLU A 38 27.52 14.66 -14.35
CA GLU A 38 27.07 14.42 -15.72
C GLU A 38 26.88 12.92 -15.92
N ILE A 39 25.64 12.52 -16.11
CA ILE A 39 25.28 11.15 -16.52
C ILE A 39 24.39 11.23 -17.75
N SER A 40 24.43 10.19 -18.58
CA SER A 40 23.54 10.09 -19.74
C SER A 40 22.18 9.52 -19.35
N GLN A 41 21.17 9.76 -20.16
CA GLN A 41 19.88 9.06 -20.01
C GLN A 41 20.05 7.52 -20.08
N GLY A 42 21.00 7.03 -20.88
CA GLY A 42 21.30 5.60 -20.99
C GLY A 42 21.81 5.01 -19.67
N GLU A 43 22.65 5.75 -18.96
CA GLU A 43 23.16 5.35 -17.63
C GLU A 43 22.03 5.31 -16.60
N VAL A 44 21.15 6.33 -16.58
CA VAL A 44 19.94 6.34 -15.73
C VAL A 44 19.09 5.09 -15.97
N MET A 45 18.83 4.77 -17.23
CA MET A 45 18.04 3.59 -17.60
C MET A 45 18.71 2.28 -17.19
N THR A 46 20.03 2.16 -17.36
CA THR A 46 20.79 0.97 -16.96
C THR A 46 20.69 0.74 -15.46
N ARG A 47 20.98 1.77 -14.66
CA ARG A 47 20.89 1.71 -13.19
C ARG A 47 19.48 1.38 -12.72
N LEU A 48 18.48 2.02 -13.31
CA LEU A 48 17.08 1.75 -12.95
C LEU A 48 16.68 0.29 -13.24
N ARG A 49 17.13 -0.29 -14.36
CA ARG A 49 16.91 -1.71 -14.66
C ARG A 49 17.59 -2.61 -13.63
N GLU A 50 18.79 -2.28 -13.19
CA GLU A 50 19.50 -3.04 -12.15
C GLU A 50 18.81 -2.94 -10.79
N LEU A 51 18.29 -1.76 -10.42
CA LEU A 51 17.52 -1.55 -9.20
C LEU A 51 16.20 -2.33 -9.21
N ILE A 52 15.55 -2.46 -10.38
CA ILE A 52 14.38 -3.33 -10.56
C ILE A 52 14.78 -4.81 -10.43
N ARG A 53 15.84 -5.24 -11.14
CA ARG A 53 16.30 -6.64 -11.12
C ARG A 53 16.75 -7.12 -9.75
N SER A 54 17.35 -6.24 -8.94
CA SER A 54 17.81 -6.53 -7.57
C SER A 54 16.69 -6.44 -6.53
N GLY A 55 15.48 -6.04 -6.91
CA GLY A 55 14.33 -5.94 -6.01
C GLY A 55 14.31 -4.70 -5.12
N VAL A 56 15.27 -3.78 -5.28
CA VAL A 56 15.26 -2.46 -4.61
C VAL A 56 14.04 -1.67 -5.08
N VAL A 57 13.77 -1.66 -6.39
CA VAL A 57 12.52 -1.15 -6.96
C VAL A 57 11.58 -2.32 -7.19
N ARG A 58 10.62 -2.49 -6.27
CA ARG A 58 9.64 -3.60 -6.34
C ARG A 58 8.70 -3.52 -7.55
N ARG A 59 8.35 -2.30 -7.99
CA ARG A 59 7.41 -2.08 -9.08
C ARG A 59 7.76 -0.78 -9.80
N PHE A 60 7.91 -0.87 -11.12
CA PHE A 60 8.06 0.26 -12.01
C PHE A 60 6.92 0.23 -13.04
N GLY A 61 5.95 1.14 -12.91
CA GLY A 61 4.79 1.18 -13.78
C GLY A 61 3.67 2.08 -13.25
N ALA A 62 2.61 2.21 -14.04
CA ALA A 62 1.47 3.05 -13.70
C ALA A 62 0.72 2.53 -12.46
N SER A 63 0.40 3.44 -11.54
CA SER A 63 -0.54 3.18 -10.45
C SER A 63 -1.85 3.88 -10.75
N ILE A 64 -2.92 3.10 -10.85
CA ILE A 64 -4.25 3.64 -11.13
C ILE A 64 -4.92 3.99 -9.80
N ASN A 65 -5.50 5.18 -9.73
CA ASN A 65 -6.26 5.57 -8.55
C ASN A 65 -7.65 4.91 -8.59
N HIS A 66 -7.83 3.81 -7.85
CA HIS A 66 -9.09 3.08 -7.74
C HIS A 66 -10.29 3.93 -7.28
N GLU A 67 -10.07 5.00 -6.52
CA GLU A 67 -11.14 5.93 -6.11
C GLU A 67 -11.72 6.67 -7.31
N LYS A 68 -10.90 6.96 -8.33
CA LYS A 68 -11.34 7.58 -9.59
C LYS A 68 -12.06 6.59 -10.52
N ILE A 69 -12.01 5.29 -10.24
CA ILE A 69 -12.73 4.24 -10.99
C ILE A 69 -14.01 3.79 -10.25
N GLY A 70 -14.50 4.61 -9.31
CA GLY A 70 -15.81 4.40 -8.69
C GLY A 70 -15.84 3.47 -7.48
N ILE A 71 -14.68 3.03 -6.95
CA ILE A 71 -14.63 2.36 -5.64
C ILE A 71 -14.72 3.44 -4.55
N THR A 72 -15.95 3.75 -4.14
CA THR A 72 -16.21 4.83 -3.18
C THR A 72 -16.50 4.30 -1.77
N ALA A 73 -16.90 3.04 -1.63
CA ALA A 73 -17.24 2.46 -0.34
C ALA A 73 -16.08 1.65 0.23
N ASN A 74 -15.58 2.08 1.39
CA ASN A 74 -14.56 1.40 2.17
C ASN A 74 -15.14 1.06 3.55
N ALA A 75 -15.17 -0.22 3.90
CA ALA A 75 -15.65 -0.68 5.20
C ALA A 75 -14.56 -1.46 5.92
N LEU A 76 -14.35 -1.16 7.20
CA LEU A 76 -13.71 -2.10 8.11
C LEU A 76 -14.81 -3.00 8.68
N VAL A 77 -14.62 -4.31 8.55
CA VAL A 77 -15.56 -5.30 9.05
C VAL A 77 -14.88 -6.10 10.15
N ALA A 78 -15.57 -6.31 11.26
CA ALA A 78 -15.04 -7.03 12.41
C ALA A 78 -15.97 -8.18 12.78
N TRP A 79 -15.41 -9.38 12.95
CA TRP A 79 -16.12 -10.58 13.37
C TRP A 79 -15.62 -11.07 14.73
N LYS A 80 -16.53 -11.66 15.50
CA LYS A 80 -16.19 -12.46 16.69
C LYS A 80 -16.00 -13.90 16.25
N VAL A 81 -14.77 -14.39 16.33
CA VAL A 81 -14.36 -15.69 15.78
C VAL A 81 -13.75 -16.54 16.89
N PRO A 82 -14.18 -17.81 17.07
CA PRO A 82 -13.49 -18.74 17.96
C PRO A 82 -12.01 -18.85 17.58
N ARG A 83 -11.10 -18.77 18.55
CA ARG A 83 -9.64 -18.78 18.29
C ARG A 83 -9.18 -19.94 17.40
N SER A 84 -9.80 -21.11 17.53
CA SER A 84 -9.51 -22.29 16.71
C SER A 84 -9.85 -22.13 15.22
N LEU A 85 -10.73 -21.19 14.86
CA LEU A 85 -11.19 -20.96 13.49
C LEU A 85 -10.58 -19.71 12.85
N VAL A 86 -9.81 -18.91 13.60
CA VAL A 86 -9.31 -17.61 13.12
C VAL A 86 -8.44 -17.78 11.87
N GLU A 87 -7.52 -18.75 11.88
CA GLU A 87 -6.62 -18.98 10.75
C GLU A 87 -7.38 -19.43 9.51
N GLU A 88 -8.29 -20.40 9.66
CA GLU A 88 -9.12 -20.92 8.56
C GLU A 88 -9.96 -19.80 7.94
N ILE A 89 -10.71 -19.07 8.76
CA ILE A 89 -11.59 -18.00 8.29
C ILE A 89 -10.77 -16.85 7.72
N GLY A 90 -9.64 -16.48 8.32
CA GLY A 90 -8.74 -15.46 7.79
C GLY A 90 -8.23 -15.79 6.39
N ARG A 91 -7.91 -17.08 6.12
CA ARG A 91 -7.55 -17.54 4.77
C ARG A 91 -8.72 -17.45 3.79
N ILE A 92 -9.93 -17.80 4.21
CA ILE A 92 -11.12 -17.65 3.36
C ILE A 92 -11.34 -16.17 3.00
N LEU A 93 -11.34 -15.28 3.99
CA LEU A 93 -11.56 -13.84 3.79
C LEU A 93 -10.52 -13.23 2.83
N SER A 94 -9.23 -13.55 3.01
CA SER A 94 -8.13 -12.99 2.22
C SER A 94 -8.10 -13.45 0.76
N ASN A 95 -8.83 -14.50 0.39
CA ASN A 95 -8.96 -14.94 -1.00
C ASN A 95 -9.98 -14.12 -1.83
N HIS A 96 -10.72 -13.21 -1.21
CA HIS A 96 -11.67 -12.36 -1.91
C HIS A 96 -11.01 -11.07 -2.41
N LYS A 97 -11.17 -10.77 -3.71
CA LYS A 97 -10.64 -9.53 -4.33
C LYS A 97 -11.17 -8.24 -3.67
N GLU A 98 -12.35 -8.29 -3.08
CA GLU A 98 -12.96 -7.17 -2.36
C GLU A 98 -12.28 -6.91 -1.02
N VAL A 99 -11.52 -7.88 -0.48
CA VAL A 99 -10.79 -7.81 0.79
C VAL A 99 -9.33 -7.44 0.51
N THR A 100 -8.88 -6.27 0.95
CA THR A 100 -7.47 -5.83 0.72
C THR A 100 -6.54 -6.14 1.88
N HIS A 101 -7.08 -6.21 3.09
CA HIS A 101 -6.33 -6.49 4.30
C HIS A 101 -7.17 -7.33 5.23
N CYS A 102 -6.55 -8.30 5.90
CA CYS A 102 -7.18 -9.17 6.88
C CYS A 102 -6.23 -9.35 8.06
N TYR A 103 -6.70 -9.11 9.28
CA TYR A 103 -5.88 -9.13 10.50
C TYR A 103 -6.61 -9.77 11.66
N GLU A 104 -5.89 -10.59 12.41
CA GLU A 104 -6.27 -10.91 13.78
C GLU A 104 -5.84 -9.78 14.72
N ARG A 105 -6.66 -9.48 15.73
CA ARG A 105 -6.35 -8.55 16.82
C ARG A 105 -6.82 -9.13 18.14
N ASP A 106 -6.16 -8.70 19.21
CA ASP A 106 -6.57 -9.05 20.57
C ASP A 106 -7.97 -8.50 20.91
N THR A 107 -8.69 -9.27 21.71
CA THR A 107 -9.96 -8.87 22.30
C THR A 107 -9.75 -8.25 23.67
N ILE A 108 -10.61 -7.31 24.05
CA ILE A 108 -10.71 -6.77 25.40
C ILE A 108 -12.06 -7.24 25.96
N PRO A 109 -12.08 -8.14 26.96
CA PRO A 109 -13.33 -8.62 27.55
C PRO A 109 -14.29 -7.48 27.93
N GLU A 110 -15.58 -7.66 27.68
CA GLU A 110 -16.67 -6.72 27.96
C GLU A 110 -16.63 -5.37 27.19
N LYS A 111 -15.51 -5.04 26.53
CA LYS A 111 -15.35 -3.79 25.77
C LYS A 111 -15.26 -4.03 24.27
N TRP A 112 -14.58 -5.08 23.85
CA TRP A 112 -14.28 -5.38 22.46
C TRP A 112 -14.00 -6.87 22.23
N GLU A 113 -14.99 -7.59 21.72
CA GLU A 113 -14.91 -9.04 21.54
C GLU A 113 -14.70 -9.48 20.07
N TYR A 114 -14.39 -8.54 19.18
CA TYR A 114 -14.12 -8.84 17.77
C TYR A 114 -12.62 -9.01 17.53
N ASN A 115 -12.21 -10.18 17.06
CA ASN A 115 -10.80 -10.53 16.89
C ASN A 115 -10.36 -10.65 15.43
N LEU A 116 -11.27 -10.79 14.46
CA LEU A 116 -10.91 -10.88 13.05
C LEU A 116 -11.45 -9.67 12.28
N PHE A 117 -10.56 -9.00 11.55
CA PHE A 117 -10.84 -7.76 10.85
C PHE A 117 -10.52 -7.88 9.37
N ALA A 118 -11.40 -7.37 8.51
CA ALA A 118 -11.13 -7.24 7.08
C ALA A 118 -11.48 -5.85 6.56
N VAL A 119 -10.65 -5.31 5.69
CA VAL A 119 -10.96 -4.09 4.93
C VAL A 119 -11.61 -4.48 3.61
N VAL A 120 -12.88 -4.11 3.43
CA VAL A 120 -13.69 -4.44 2.26
C VAL A 120 -13.94 -3.20 1.41
N HIS A 121 -13.76 -3.34 0.11
CA HIS A 121 -13.96 -2.28 -0.89
C HIS A 121 -15.10 -2.62 -1.84
N GLY A 122 -15.84 -1.59 -2.27
CA GLY A 122 -16.86 -1.74 -3.31
C GLY A 122 -17.28 -0.40 -3.92
N TYR A 123 -18.16 -0.49 -4.90
CA TYR A 123 -18.63 0.69 -5.65
C TYR A 123 -19.54 1.58 -4.81
N ASP A 124 -20.40 0.97 -4.00
CA ASP A 124 -21.36 1.64 -3.13
C ASP A 124 -21.58 0.87 -1.82
N ARG A 125 -22.14 1.53 -0.79
CA ARG A 125 -22.35 0.93 0.54
C ARG A 125 -23.25 -0.30 0.51
N GLU A 126 -24.26 -0.33 -0.36
CA GLU A 126 -25.21 -1.44 -0.44
C GLU A 126 -24.57 -2.67 -1.09
N SER A 127 -23.74 -2.49 -2.12
CA SER A 127 -22.93 -3.57 -2.70
C SER A 127 -22.00 -4.20 -1.66
N VAL A 128 -21.33 -3.37 -0.85
CA VAL A 128 -20.43 -3.82 0.23
C VAL A 128 -21.22 -4.57 1.31
N LYS A 129 -22.37 -4.04 1.77
CA LYS A 129 -23.23 -4.73 2.74
C LYS A 129 -23.72 -6.09 2.22
N ARG A 130 -24.15 -6.17 0.95
CA ARG A 130 -24.58 -7.43 0.32
C ARG A 130 -23.43 -8.44 0.25
N PHE A 131 -22.24 -7.98 -0.13
CA PHE A 131 -21.04 -8.81 -0.15
C PHE A 131 -20.71 -9.36 1.24
N ILE A 132 -20.62 -8.48 2.24
CA ILE A 132 -20.32 -8.86 3.64
C ILE A 132 -21.35 -9.86 4.15
N LYS A 133 -22.66 -9.59 3.93
CA LYS A 133 -23.73 -10.49 4.36
C LYS A 133 -23.58 -11.90 3.76
N ARG A 134 -23.25 -11.99 2.47
CA ARG A 134 -23.02 -13.28 1.79
C ARG A 134 -21.77 -13.97 2.32
N LEU A 135 -20.68 -13.22 2.51
CA LEU A 135 -19.41 -13.73 3.02
C LEU A 135 -19.55 -14.27 4.45
N SER A 136 -20.10 -13.46 5.34
CA SER A 136 -20.47 -13.82 6.72
C SER A 136 -21.31 -15.10 6.77
N LYS A 137 -22.30 -15.25 5.88
CA LYS A 137 -23.11 -16.47 5.80
C LYS A 137 -22.28 -17.68 5.36
N SER A 138 -21.37 -17.53 4.40
CA SER A 138 -20.53 -18.64 3.91
C SER A 138 -19.54 -19.17 4.94
N ILE A 139 -19.06 -18.31 5.85
CA ILE A 139 -18.14 -18.68 6.93
C ILE A 139 -18.87 -19.00 8.25
N GLY A 140 -20.20 -18.98 8.25
CA GLY A 140 -21.02 -19.31 9.43
C GLY A 140 -21.00 -18.26 10.55
N LEU A 141 -20.54 -17.03 10.28
CA LEU A 141 -20.42 -15.96 11.28
C LEU A 141 -21.48 -14.88 11.05
N ASN A 142 -22.56 -14.90 11.83
CA ASN A 142 -23.66 -13.95 11.67
C ASN A 142 -23.51 -12.67 12.50
N GLU A 143 -22.62 -12.66 13.49
CA GLU A 143 -22.32 -11.50 14.32
C GLU A 143 -21.08 -10.76 13.79
N TYR A 144 -21.30 -9.55 13.28
CA TYR A 144 -20.25 -8.69 12.76
C TYR A 144 -20.62 -7.21 12.84
N LEU A 145 -19.60 -6.36 12.86
CA LEU A 145 -19.75 -4.91 12.74
C LEU A 145 -19.27 -4.44 11.38
N ILE A 146 -19.99 -3.50 10.78
CA ILE A 146 -19.58 -2.81 9.57
C ILE A 146 -19.30 -1.34 9.91
N LEU A 147 -18.05 -0.93 9.78
CA LEU A 147 -17.59 0.43 10.06
C LEU A 147 -17.19 1.08 8.74
N PHE A 148 -18.13 1.81 8.13
CA PHE A 148 -17.85 2.56 6.90
C PHE A 148 -16.96 3.77 7.21
N SER A 149 -15.96 3.98 6.36
CA SER A 149 -15.22 5.24 6.35
C SER A 149 -16.18 6.39 6.00
N VAL A 150 -16.17 7.44 6.81
CA VAL A 150 -16.96 8.68 6.58
C VAL A 150 -16.03 9.79 6.08
N THR A 151 -14.99 10.07 6.86
CA THR A 151 -14.00 11.11 6.55
C THR A 151 -12.61 10.52 6.70
N ARG A 152 -11.74 10.79 5.73
CA ARG A 152 -10.33 10.43 5.81
C ARG A 152 -9.51 11.63 6.26
N PHE A 153 -9.07 11.62 7.51
CA PHE A 153 -8.27 12.72 8.07
C PHE A 153 -6.81 12.70 7.62
N LYS A 154 -6.24 11.53 7.32
CA LYS A 154 -4.83 11.38 6.93
C LYS A 154 -4.64 10.19 5.99
N ARG A 155 -3.78 10.34 4.99
CA ARG A 155 -3.24 9.26 4.15
C ARG A 155 -1.80 9.60 3.81
N LEU A 156 -0.87 8.83 4.33
CA LEU A 156 0.54 8.92 3.96
C LEU A 156 1.03 7.53 3.57
N SER A 157 1.86 7.47 2.54
CA SER A 157 2.72 6.30 2.34
C SER A 157 3.84 6.35 3.37
N ILE A 158 4.22 5.20 3.94
CA ILE A 158 5.38 5.15 4.83
C ILE A 158 6.62 5.38 3.96
N THR A 159 7.21 6.57 4.05
CA THR A 159 8.52 6.85 3.47
C THR A 159 9.57 6.30 4.44
N PRO A 160 10.53 5.47 3.99
CA PRO A 160 11.66 5.10 4.82
C PRO A 160 12.32 6.37 5.38
N HIS A 161 12.49 6.43 6.71
CA HIS A 161 13.17 7.54 7.36
C HIS A 161 14.63 7.59 6.86
N GLU A 162 15.04 8.71 6.28
CA GLU A 162 16.46 8.97 5.99
C GLU A 162 17.17 9.05 7.34
N ARG A 163 17.98 8.03 7.68
CA ARG A 163 18.83 8.06 8.86
C ARG A 163 19.90 9.13 8.61
N ASN A 164 19.67 10.34 9.12
CA ASN A 164 20.74 11.31 9.30
C ASN A 164 21.70 10.76 10.35
N HIS A 165 22.79 10.13 9.91
CA HIS A 165 23.97 9.96 10.76
C HIS A 165 24.68 11.30 10.85
N SER A 166 24.20 12.13 11.77
CA SER A 166 24.91 13.31 12.26
C SER A 166 24.63 13.38 13.74
N GLU A 167 25.58 12.86 14.52
CA GLU A 167 25.96 13.22 15.90
C GLU A 167 26.49 11.97 16.61
N GLU A 168 27.82 11.86 16.65
CA GLU A 168 28.59 11.76 17.90
C GLU A 168 30.07 11.93 17.51
N SER A 169 30.57 13.16 17.73
CA SER A 169 31.99 13.46 17.87
C SER A 169 32.38 13.30 19.33
#